data_AF-A0A1C5VXS6-F1
#
_entry.id   AF-A0A1C5VXS6-F1
#
_cell.length_a   1.000
_cell.length_b   1.000
_cell.length_c   1.000
_cell.angle_alpha   90.00
_cell.angle_beta   90.00
_cell.angle_gamma   90.00
#
_symmetry.space_group_name_H-M   'P 1'
#
loop_
_entity.id
_entity.type
_entity.pdbx_description
1 polymer ?
#
loop_
_entity_poly.entity_id
_entity_poly.type
_entity_poly.pdbx_seq_one_letter_code
_entity_poly.pdbx_strand_id
1 'polypeptide(L)' 'MMKDYMVEFMFKGLPFHERTRVYNVNNRSEAIQAVKNHYGSRAVKIISAKTIKNDQCKDNQE' A
#
# COMPACT_ATOMS: atom_id res chain seq x y z
N MET A 1 -5.63 -18.43 -0.41
CA MET A 1 -4.15 -18.31 -0.41
C MET A 1 -3.80 -16.87 -0.15
N MET A 2 -2.99 -16.60 0.87
CA MET A 2 -2.52 -15.25 1.21
C MET A 2 -1.53 -14.77 0.13
N LYS A 3 -1.52 -13.47 -0.13
CA LYS A 3 -0.66 -12.82 -1.11
C LYS A 3 -0.08 -11.54 -0.53
N ASP A 4 1.08 -11.14 -1.01
CA ASP A 4 1.67 -9.87 -0.63
C ASP A 4 1.04 -8.73 -1.44
N TYR A 5 0.44 -7.79 -0.73
CA TYR A 5 -0.15 -6.58 -1.30
C TYR A 5 0.68 -5.37 -0.88
N MET A 6 1.26 -4.69 -1.86
CA MET A 6 1.88 -3.38 -1.71
C MET A 6 0.78 -2.31 -1.75
N VAL A 7 0.64 -1.55 -0.67
CA VAL A 7 -0.28 -0.42 -0.57
C VAL A 7 0.53 0.86 -0.48
N GLU A 8 0.28 1.75 -1.44
CA GLU A 8 0.83 3.09 -1.50
C GLU A 8 -0.22 4.07 -1.00
N PHE A 9 0.16 4.95 -0.09
CA PHE A 9 -0.74 5.90 0.54
C PHE A 9 0.00 7.18 0.92
N MET A 10 -0.74 8.26 1.08
CA MET A 10 -0.24 9.54 1.60
C MET A 10 -1.05 9.97 2.81
N PHE A 11 -0.47 10.81 3.66
CA PHE A 11 -1.20 11.45 4.75
C PHE A 11 -1.91 12.72 4.24
N LYS A 12 -3.18 12.87 4.60
CA LYS A 12 -3.96 14.07 4.28
C LYS A 12 -3.40 15.25 5.07
N GLY A 13 -3.15 16.37 4.39
CA GLY A 13 -2.62 17.59 4.99
C GLY A 13 -1.09 17.65 5.06
N LEU A 14 -0.37 16.61 4.61
CA LEU A 14 1.09 16.65 4.46
C LEU A 14 1.46 16.73 2.98
N PRO A 15 2.26 17.73 2.56
CA PRO A 15 2.76 17.80 1.19
C PRO A 15 3.76 16.65 0.93
N PHE A 16 3.50 15.88 -0.13
CA PHE A 16 4.45 14.99 -0.82
C PHE A 16 5.21 13.95 0.01
N HIS A 17 4.52 13.20 0.87
CA HIS A 17 5.09 12.02 1.54
C HIS A 17 4.28 10.77 1.23
N GLU A 18 4.48 10.23 0.03
CA GLU A 18 3.97 8.91 -0.34
C GLU A 18 4.71 7.85 0.48
N ARG A 19 3.95 6.91 1.02
CA ARG A 19 4.43 5.80 1.84
C ARG A 19 3.95 4.50 1.24
N THR A 20 4.83 3.53 1.25
CA THR A 20 4.56 2.18 0.78
C THR A 20 4.63 1.20 1.95
N ARG A 21 3.62 0.33 2.07
CA ARG A 21 3.61 -0.79 3.01
C ARG A 21 3.20 -2.07 2.31
N VAL A 22 3.82 -3.17 2.71
CA VAL A 22 3.47 -4.52 2.22
C VAL A 22 2.71 -5.26 3.31
N TYR A 23 1.60 -5.88 2.94
CA TYR A 23 0.78 -6.72 3.81
C TYR A 23 0.57 -8.09 3.19
N ASN A 24 0.81 -9.15 3.96
CA ASN A 24 0.48 -10.51 3.58
C ASN A 24 -0.97 -10.81 3.99
N VAL A 25 -1.91 -10.73 3.05
CA VAL A 25 -3.36 -10.86 3.30
C VAL A 25 -4.06 -11.61 2.17
N ASN A 26 -5.34 -11.98 2.36
CA ASN A 26 -6.05 -12.78 1.36
C ASN A 26 -6.50 -11.95 0.15
N ASN A 27 -6.77 -10.66 0.34
CA ASN A 27 -7.30 -9.79 -0.70
C ASN A 27 -6.89 -8.32 -0.54
N ARG A 28 -7.10 -7.54 -1.61
CA ARG A 28 -6.76 -6.10 -1.67
C ARG A 28 -7.49 -5.27 -0.60
N SER A 29 -8.73 -5.62 -0.27
CA SER A 29 -9.55 -4.86 0.69
C SER A 29 -8.97 -4.96 2.10
N GLU A 30 -8.52 -6.15 2.49
CA GLU A 30 -7.83 -6.35 3.78
C GLU A 30 -6.54 -5.53 3.88
N ALA A 31 -5.75 -5.45 2.80
CA ALA A 31 -4.53 -4.66 2.78
C ALA A 31 -4.82 -3.16 2.97
N ILE A 32 -5.85 -2.64 2.30
CA ILE A 32 -6.31 -1.25 2.45
C ILE A 32 -6.84 -0.99 3.86
N GLN A 33 -7.63 -1.91 4.40
CA GLN A 33 -8.15 -1.81 5.77
C GLN A 33 -7.01 -1.84 6.79
N ALA A 34 -5.98 -2.66 6.59
CA ALA A 34 -4.81 -2.69 7.46
C ALA A 34 -4.10 -1.33 7.51
N VAL A 35 -3.90 -0.65 6.37
CA VAL A 35 -3.36 0.73 6.35
C VAL A 35 -4.26 1.69 7.11
N LYS A 36 -5.57 1.66 6.85
CA LYS A 36 -6.54 2.54 7.52
C LYS A 36 -6.62 2.30 9.03
N ASN A 37 -6.51 1.06 9.48
CA ASN A 37 -6.54 0.70 10.89
C ASN A 37 -5.23 1.09 11.59
N HIS A 38 -4.09 0.97 10.90
CA HIS A 38 -2.79 1.31 11.47
C HIS A 38 -2.57 2.83 11.58
N TYR A 39 -2.94 3.60 10.56
CA TYR A 39 -2.63 5.03 10.47
C TYR A 39 -3.85 5.94 10.68
N GLY A 40 -5.05 5.37 10.78
CA GLY A 40 -6.32 6.09 10.89
C GLY A 40 -6.95 6.38 9.53
N SER A 41 -8.16 5.86 9.30
CA SER A 41 -8.86 5.97 8.01
C SER A 41 -9.09 7.40 7.54
N ARG A 42 -9.15 8.38 8.44
CA ARG A 42 -9.32 9.79 8.10
C ARG A 42 -8.01 10.48 7.75
N ALA A 43 -6.90 10.01 8.31
CA ALA A 43 -5.57 10.61 8.16
C ALA A 43 -4.86 10.17 6.88
N VAL A 44 -5.20 9.01 6.30
CA VAL A 44 -4.56 8.50 5.09
C VAL A 44 -5.47 8.56 3.86
N LYS A 45 -4.86 8.75 2.69
CA LYS A 45 -5.47 8.58 1.36
C LYS A 45 -4.70 7.48 0.64
N ILE A 46 -5.40 6.42 0.26
CA ILE A 46 -4.81 5.33 -0.52
C ILE A 46 -4.61 5.81 -1.96
N ILE A 47 -3.41 5.59 -2.49
CA ILE A 47 -3.02 5.92 -3.87
C ILE A 47 -3.16 4.66 -4.72
N SER A 48 -2.47 3.59 -4.34
CA SER A 48 -2.53 2.31 -5.05
C SER A 48 -2.51 1.13 -4.07
N ALA A 49 -3.02 -0.02 -4.51
CA ALA A 49 -2.88 -1.27 -3.78
C ALA A 49 -2.80 -2.40 -4.79
N LYS A 50 -1.59 -2.96 -4.97
CA LYS A 50 -1.27 -3.97 -5.99
C LYS A 50 -0.66 -5.21 -5.36
N THR A 51 -0.91 -6.38 -5.95
CA THR A 51 -0.26 -7.62 -5.52
C THR A 51 1.18 -7.62 -6.02
N ILE A 52 2.14 -7.87 -5.13
CA ILE A 52 3.53 -8.11 -5.52
C ILE A 52 3.60 -9.59 -5.87
N LYS A 53 3.62 -9.92 -7.17
CA LYS A 53 4.25 -11.17 -7.58
C LYS A 53 5.75 -10.90 -7.52
N ASN A 54 6.52 -11.84 -6.98
CA ASN A 54 7.97 -11.73 -6.77
C ASN A 54 8.81 -11.63 -8.07
N ASP A 55 8.21 -11.10 -9.15
CA ASP A 55 8.70 -11.12 -10.53
C ASP A 55 8.75 -9.72 -11.17
N GLN A 56 8.48 -8.64 -10.42
CA GLN A 56 8.65 -7.27 -10.90
C GLN A 56 9.44 -6.43 -9.90
N CYS A 57 10.75 -6.70 -9.88
CA CYS A 57 11.78 -5.77 -9.42
C CYS A 57 12.75 -5.53 -10.60
N LYS A 58 12.20 -5.09 -11.74
CA LYS A 58 12.92 -4.49 -12.87
C LYS A 58 12.04 -3.37 -13.43
N ASP A 59 12.69 -2.32 -13.91
CA ASP A 59 12.23 -0.95 -14.22
C ASP A 59 12.15 -0.02 -12.99
N ASN A 60 12.88 1.08 -12.85
CA ASN A 60 13.80 1.79 -13.72
C ASN A 60 14.78 2.57 -12.82
N GLN A 61 16.08 2.31 -12.94
CA GLN A 61 17.12 3.33 -12.74
C GLN A 61 17.67 3.56 -14.15
N GLU A 62 17.20 4.62 -14.80
CA GLU A 62 17.87 5.25 -15.95
C GLU A 62 18.72 6.41 -15.42
#